data_AF-A0A218ZVV2-F1
#
_entry.id   AF-A0A218ZVV2-F1
#
_cell.length_a   1.000
_cell.length_b   1.000
_cell.length_c   1.000
_cell.angle_alpha   90.00
_cell.angle_beta   90.00
_cell.angle_gamma   90.00
#
_symmetry.space_group_name_H-M   'P 1'
#
loop_
_entity.id
_entity.type
_entity.pdbx_description
1 polymer ?
#
loop_
_entity_poly.entity_id
_entity_poly.type
_entity_poly.pdbx_seq_one_letter_code
_entity_poly.pdbx_strand_id
1 'polypeptide(L)'
;MDIMNYGLREKYEQLKKFGDRLSDMKIIIDWDRISPMLNDLYRNDTEKGGRPNFDPVFMIRIMFLQSLYGLVDEAMEIELYSNIRFIN
;
A
#
# COMPACT_ATOMS: atom_id res chain seq x y z
N MET A 1 10.12 -26.52 11.29
CA MET A 1 10.02 -26.19 9.85
C MET A 1 8.75 -25.36 9.72
N ASP A 2 8.87 -24.05 9.50
CA ASP A 2 7.74 -23.13 9.56
C ASP A 2 7.01 -23.12 8.21
N ILE A 3 5.89 -23.85 8.14
CA ILE A 3 5.11 -24.10 6.93
C ILE A 3 4.56 -22.79 6.34
N MET A 4 4.29 -21.80 7.20
CA MET A 4 3.85 -20.46 6.78
C MET A 4 4.91 -19.74 5.94
N ASN A 5 6.18 -19.81 6.36
CA ASN A 5 7.29 -19.14 5.67
C ASN A 5 7.58 -19.74 4.30
N TYR A 6 7.36 -21.05 4.12
CA TYR A 6 7.62 -21.73 2.85
C TYR A 6 6.58 -21.34 1.78
N GLY A 7 5.29 -21.37 2.14
CA GLY A 7 4.20 -20.96 1.25
C GLY A 7 4.29 -19.48 0.86
N LEU A 8 4.67 -18.61 1.80
CA LEU A 8 4.93 -17.19 1.53
C LEU A 8 6.06 -17.00 0.51
N ARG A 9 7.18 -17.71 0.68
CA ARG A 9 8.34 -17.62 -0.21
C ARG A 9 8.03 -18.11 -1.62
N GLU A 10 7.31 -19.21 -1.76
CA GLU A 10 6.93 -19.77 -3.05
C GLU A 10 5.94 -18.86 -3.81
N LYS A 11 4.97 -18.29 -3.09
CA LYS A 11 4.07 -17.25 -3.63
C LYS A 11 4.84 -15.97 -3.99
N TYR A 12 5.88 -15.64 -3.22
CA TYR A 12 6.79 -14.51 -3.50
C TYR A 12 7.53 -14.69 -4.82
N GLU A 13 8.13 -15.86 -5.04
CA GLU A 13 8.86 -16.19 -6.27
C GLU A 13 7.94 -16.25 -7.51
N GLN A 14 6.70 -16.70 -7.37
CA GLN A 14 5.72 -16.69 -8.47
C GLN A 14 5.34 -15.28 -8.89
N LEU A 15 5.14 -14.37 -7.93
CA LEU A 15 4.75 -12.99 -8.20
C LEU A 15 5.92 -12.13 -8.71
N LYS A 16 7.15 -12.46 -8.29
CA LYS A 16 8.38 -11.81 -8.81
C LYS A 16 8.53 -11.94 -10.33
N LYS A 17 7.94 -12.97 -10.93
CA LYS A 17 7.94 -13.20 -12.39
C LYS A 17 7.16 -12.14 -13.19
N PHE A 18 6.25 -11.40 -12.56
CA PHE A 18 5.47 -10.35 -13.23
C PHE A 18 6.11 -8.95 -13.15
N GLY A 19 7.31 -8.85 -12.55
CA GLY A 19 7.96 -7.58 -12.21
C GLY A 19 7.33 -7.01 -10.94
N ASP A 20 8.16 -6.76 -9.92
CA ASP A 20 7.68 -6.17 -8.68
C ASP A 20 7.59 -4.64 -8.81
N ARG A 21 6.61 -4.18 -9.59
CA ARG A 21 6.33 -2.75 -9.82
C ARG A 21 6.17 -1.96 -8.51
N LEU A 22 5.76 -2.65 -7.45
CA LEU A 22 5.57 -2.11 -6.10
C LEU A 22 6.94 -1.84 -5.44
N SER A 23 7.90 -2.74 -5.59
CA SER A 23 9.30 -2.51 -5.23
C SER A 23 9.96 -1.45 -6.11
N ASP A 24 9.66 -1.42 -7.41
CA ASP A 24 10.18 -0.38 -8.32
C ASP A 24 9.68 1.02 -7.92
N MET A 25 8.41 1.16 -7.54
CA MET A 25 7.84 2.39 -6.98
C MET A 25 8.57 2.88 -5.73
N LYS A 26 8.96 1.96 -4.82
CA LYS A 26 9.71 2.34 -3.61
C LYS A 26 11.06 2.98 -3.94
N ILE A 27 11.64 2.64 -5.09
CA ILE A 27 12.95 3.14 -5.54
C ILE A 27 12.81 4.40 -6.40
N ILE A 28 11.80 4.47 -7.26
CA ILE A 28 11.65 5.54 -8.27
C ILE A 28 11.07 6.82 -7.66
N ILE A 29 10.18 6.69 -6.67
CA ILE A 29 9.44 7.82 -6.10
C ILE A 29 10.08 8.24 -4.78
N ASP A 30 10.44 9.53 -4.67
CA ASP A 30 10.88 10.15 -3.43
C ASP A 30 9.65 10.44 -2.53
N TRP A 31 9.30 9.47 -1.71
CA TRP A 31 8.13 9.53 -0.82
C TRP A 31 8.28 10.59 0.29
N ASP A 32 9.51 10.87 0.70
CA ASP A 32 9.81 11.86 1.75
C ASP A 32 9.53 13.28 1.27
N ARG A 33 9.61 13.54 -0.05
CA ARG A 33 9.16 14.81 -0.63
C ARG A 33 7.64 14.95 -0.71
N ILE A 34 6.92 13.85 -0.81
CA ILE A 34 5.45 13.85 -0.94
C ILE A 34 4.79 14.09 0.42
N SER A 35 5.30 13.48 1.50
CA SER A 35 4.71 13.57 2.84
C SER A 35 4.44 15.02 3.30
N PRO A 36 5.40 15.98 3.22
CA PRO A 36 5.17 17.36 3.64
C PRO A 36 4.07 18.08 2.84
N MET A 37 3.81 17.67 1.60
CA MET A 37 2.79 18.27 0.74
C MET A 37 1.36 17.89 1.17
N LEU A 38 1.22 16.90 2.06
CA LEU A 38 -0.07 16.35 2.49
C LEU A 38 -0.40 16.67 3.94
N ASN A 39 0.46 17.42 4.63
CA ASN A 39 0.31 17.70 6.06
C ASN A 39 -0.98 18.46 6.42
N ASP A 40 -1.58 19.17 5.46
CA ASP A 40 -2.81 19.93 5.64
C ASP A 40 -4.08 19.21 5.14
N LEU A 41 -3.94 17.97 4.66
CA LEU A 41 -5.03 17.17 4.11
C LEU A 41 -6.12 16.89 5.16
N TYR A 42 -5.69 16.59 6.38
CA TYR A 42 -6.59 16.31 7.49
C TYR A 42 -6.59 17.45 8.49
N ARG A 43 -7.78 17.79 8.99
CA ARG A 43 -8.00 18.85 9.99
C ARG A 43 -8.87 18.39 11.17
N ASN A 44 -9.03 17.07 11.27
CA ASN A 44 -9.90 16.39 12.22
C ASN A 44 -9.08 15.71 13.35
N ASP A 45 -7.83 16.10 13.56
CA ASP A 45 -6.91 15.65 14.61
C ASP A 45 -7.18 16.31 15.99
N THR A 46 -8.43 16.69 16.24
CA THR A 46 -8.88 17.34 17.48
C THR A 46 -9.57 16.36 18.42
N GLU A 47 -9.85 16.77 19.66
CA GLU A 47 -10.61 15.96 20.63
C GLU A 47 -12.03 15.58 20.16
N LYS A 48 -12.59 16.31 19.20
CA LYS A 48 -13.87 16.00 18.56
C LYS A 48 -13.73 15.21 17.25
N GLY A 49 -12.49 14.81 16.93
CA GLY A 49 -12.17 13.98 15.78
C GLY A 49 -12.79 12.59 15.88
N GLY A 50 -13.03 11.98 14.72
CA GLY A 50 -13.50 10.61 14.61
C GLY A 50 -12.36 9.60 14.69
N ARG A 51 -12.54 8.45 14.01
CA ARG A 51 -11.48 7.45 13.84
C ARG A 51 -10.25 8.12 13.18
N PRO A 52 -9.01 7.81 13.63
CA PRO A 52 -7.81 8.31 12.97
C PRO A 52 -7.81 8.01 11.48
N ASN A 53 -7.39 8.98 10.67
CA ASN A 53 -7.28 8.78 9.24
C ASN A 53 -6.11 7.84 8.90
N PHE A 54 -6.16 7.23 7.73
CA PHE A 54 -5.01 6.53 7.19
C PHE A 54 -3.89 7.51 6.83
N ASP A 55 -2.65 7.02 6.80
CA ASP A 55 -1.52 7.81 6.32
C ASP A 55 -1.77 8.25 4.85
N PRO A 56 -1.75 9.56 4.54
CA PRO A 56 -1.92 10.06 3.17
C PRO A 56 -0.94 9.44 2.17
N VAL A 57 0.30 9.20 2.58
CA VAL A 57 1.31 8.61 1.69
C VAL A 57 0.96 7.17 1.35
N PHE A 58 0.46 6.41 2.33
CA PHE A 58 -0.06 5.06 2.10
C PHE A 58 -1.26 5.06 1.13
N MET A 59 -2.19 6.00 1.29
CA MET A 59 -3.33 6.14 0.36
C MET A 59 -2.87 6.45 -1.07
N ILE A 60 -1.90 7.33 -1.26
CA ILE A 60 -1.35 7.63 -2.61
C ILE A 60 -0.71 6.39 -3.23
N ARG A 61 0.02 5.58 -2.45
CA ARG A 61 0.58 4.32 -2.95
C ARG A 61 -0.51 3.38 -3.47
N ILE A 62 -1.64 3.29 -2.75
CA ILE A 62 -2.80 2.52 -3.19
C ILE A 62 -3.37 3.08 -4.50
N MET A 63 -3.60 4.39 -4.60
CA MET A 63 -4.13 5.02 -5.81
C MET A 63 -3.23 4.81 -7.02
N PHE A 64 -1.90 4.83 -6.83
CA PHE A 64 -0.97 4.55 -7.91
C PHE A 64 -1.09 3.09 -8.38
N LEU A 65 -1.20 2.13 -7.47
CA LEU A 65 -1.42 0.73 -7.81
C LEU A 65 -2.77 0.51 -8.50
N GLN A 66 -3.84 1.16 -8.01
CA GLN A 66 -5.14 1.15 -8.68
C GLN A 66 -5.00 1.62 -10.12
N SER A 67 -4.27 2.72 -10.36
CA SER A 67 -4.03 3.26 -11.71
C SER A 67 -3.20 2.34 -12.60
N LEU A 68 -2.18 1.67 -12.06
CA LEU A 68 -1.29 0.78 -12.80
C LEU A 68 -2.00 -0.50 -13.27
N TYR A 69 -2.93 -1.00 -12.47
CA TYR A 69 -3.64 -2.26 -12.71
C TYR A 69 -5.09 -2.06 -13.17
N GLY A 70 -5.56 -0.81 -13.28
CA GLY A 70 -6.94 -0.49 -13.63
C GLY A 70 -7.96 -1.03 -12.62
N LEU A 71 -7.59 -1.10 -11.34
CA LEU A 71 -8.44 -1.67 -10.30
C LEU A 71 -9.48 -0.65 -9.83
N VAL A 72 -10.70 -1.14 -9.63
CA VAL A 72 -11.74 -0.42 -8.90
C VAL A 72 -11.48 -0.47 -7.39
N ASP A 73 -12.07 0.45 -6.65
CA ASP A 73 -11.81 0.61 -5.22
C ASP A 73 -12.11 -0.65 -4.41
N GLU A 74 -13.29 -1.25 -4.62
CA GLU A 74 -13.70 -2.48 -3.95
C GLU A 74 -12.73 -3.66 -4.20
N ALA A 75 -12.24 -3.79 -5.44
CA ALA A 75 -11.27 -4.83 -5.77
C ALA A 75 -9.92 -4.60 -5.08
N MET A 76 -9.51 -3.33 -4.95
CA MET A 76 -8.30 -2.96 -4.21
C MET A 76 -8.47 -3.21 -2.71
N GLU A 77 -9.62 -2.87 -2.12
CA GLU A 77 -9.88 -3.16 -0.70
C GLU A 77 -9.82 -4.65 -0.41
N ILE A 78 -10.46 -5.49 -1.25
CA ILE A 78 -10.38 -6.95 -1.13
C ILE A 78 -8.93 -7.43 -1.21
N GLU A 79 -8.13 -6.89 -2.12
CA GLU A 79 -6.71 -7.25 -2.26
C GLU A 79 -5.89 -6.80 -1.03
N LEU A 80 -6.13 -5.60 -0.49
CA LEU A 80 -5.48 -5.09 0.72
C LEU A 80 -5.79 -5.95 1.96
N TYR A 81 -7.06 -6.36 2.12
CA TYR A 81 -7.48 -7.21 3.24
C TYR A 81 -6.97 -8.66 3.10
N SER A 82 -6.83 -9.16 1.87
CA SER A 82 -6.44 -10.55 1.61
C SER A 82 -4.92 -10.77 1.49
N ASN A 83 -4.14 -9.74 1.18
CA ASN A 83 -2.68 -9.86 1.01
C ASN A 83 -1.87 -9.23 2.15
N ILE A 84 -1.08 -10.08 2.81
CA ILE A 84 -0.10 -9.75 3.86
C ILE A 84 0.99 -8.77 3.34
N ARG A 85 1.16 -8.64 2.01
CA ARG A 85 2.14 -7.74 1.36
C ARG A 85 1.97 -6.26 1.70
N PHE A 86 0.77 -5.84 2.12
CA PHE A 86 0.47 -4.46 2.48
C PHE A 86 0.56 -4.17 3.98
N ILE A 87 0.68 -5.22 4.79
CA ILE A 87 0.74 -5.13 6.27
C ILE A 87 2.19 -4.95 6.76
N ASN A 88 3.19 -5.21 5.90
CA ASN A 88 4.63 -5.15 6.22
C ASN A 88 5.38 -4.02 5.50
#